data_AF-A0A959MAE4-F1
#
_entry.id   AF-A0A959MAE4-F1
#
_cell.length_a   1.000
_cell.length_b   1.000
_cell.length_c   1.000
_cell.angle_alpha   90.00
_cell.angle_beta   90.00
_cell.angle_gamma   90.00
#
_symmetry.space_group_name_H-M   'P 1'
#
loop_
_entity.id
_entity.type
_entity.pdbx_description
1 polymer ?
#
loop_
_entity_poly.entity_id
_entity_poly.type
_entity_poly.pdbx_seq_one_letter_code
_entity_poly.pdbx_strand_id
1 'polypeptide(L)'
;MYLYQLPANWYTIVPAAGIVKTGGQGGNYTVTFAPGEFAKQIEINIPDATVLDPSNLYALAFTITTIDATGKISQVANSVILQIGAKNNYDGVYTDDFCNYHPSSNPGYTCASTEVELITTGANACKIYWPLAGAFAQPSILGGGFSYFGAQEPEYTVNPSTFAVTVQNAYVGATTFYTMSAGYNSHYDPPSKTFYVKYGYNNPGGVFDPAATREWTQTLKYTGPR
;
A
#
# COMPACT_ATOMS: atom_id res chain seq x y z
N MET A 1 -1.10 -15.19 -4.51
CA MET A 1 -1.64 -13.92 -5.02
C MET A 1 -2.32 -14.22 -6.34
N TYR A 2 -3.63 -14.01 -6.47
CA TYR A 2 -4.35 -14.24 -7.72
C TYR A 2 -4.34 -12.96 -8.54
N LEU A 3 -4.12 -13.09 -9.85
CA LEU A 3 -4.15 -11.98 -10.79
C LEU A 3 -5.53 -11.96 -11.44
N TYR A 4 -6.32 -10.93 -11.16
CA TYR A 4 -7.67 -10.76 -11.69
C TYR A 4 -7.60 -10.08 -13.05
N GLN A 5 -8.46 -10.47 -13.99
CA GLN A 5 -8.65 -9.65 -15.19
C GLN A 5 -9.20 -8.30 -14.78
N LEU A 6 -8.59 -7.19 -15.23
CA LEU A 6 -9.11 -5.85 -15.00
C LEU A 6 -10.49 -5.75 -15.66
N PRO A 7 -11.57 -5.49 -14.90
CA PRO A 7 -12.90 -5.39 -15.44
C PRO A 7 -13.00 -4.32 -16.52
N ALA A 8 -13.61 -4.73 -17.61
CA ALA A 8 -13.85 -3.94 -18.79
C ALA A 8 -14.34 -2.51 -18.48
N ASN A 9 -15.42 -2.39 -17.71
CA ASN A 9 -16.07 -1.13 -17.40
C ASN A 9 -15.26 -0.19 -16.49
N TRP A 10 -14.07 -0.58 -16.04
CA TRP A 10 -13.21 0.24 -15.16
C TRP A 10 -12.16 1.04 -15.90
N TYR A 11 -11.97 0.79 -17.19
CA TYR A 11 -10.97 1.48 -17.97
C TYR A 11 -11.46 1.81 -19.37
N THR A 12 -10.82 2.81 -19.97
CA THR A 12 -10.88 3.07 -21.40
C THR A 12 -9.49 2.88 -21.98
N ILE A 13 -9.44 2.50 -23.26
CA ILE A 13 -8.20 2.56 -24.03
C ILE A 13 -8.33 3.72 -24.98
N VAL A 14 -7.38 4.65 -24.89
CA VAL A 14 -7.28 5.80 -25.77
C VAL A 14 -6.28 5.44 -26.86
N PRO A 15 -6.74 5.06 -28.07
CA PRO A 15 -5.84 4.71 -29.14
C PRO A 15 -5.09 5.94 -29.64
N ALA A 16 -3.77 5.84 -29.72
CA ALA A 16 -2.97 6.81 -30.47
C ALA A 16 -3.33 6.79 -31.97
N ALA A 17 -2.96 7.83 -32.71
CA ALA A 17 -3.15 7.87 -34.15
C ALA A 17 -2.51 6.65 -34.84
N GLY A 18 -3.30 5.96 -35.66
CA GLY A 18 -2.90 4.69 -36.31
C GLY A 18 -3.27 3.43 -35.51
N ILE A 19 -3.96 3.55 -34.38
CA ILE A 19 -4.53 2.42 -33.65
C ILE A 19 -6.05 2.40 -33.83
N VAL A 20 -6.58 1.29 -34.34
CA VAL A 20 -8.03 1.08 -34.50
C VAL A 20 -8.47 -0.09 -33.64
N LYS A 21 -9.40 0.16 -32.71
CA LYS A 21 -10.04 -0.88 -31.91
C LYS A 21 -11.30 -1.37 -32.61
N THR A 22 -11.44 -2.68 -32.72
CA THR A 22 -12.66 -3.35 -33.22
C THR A 22 -13.19 -4.34 -32.18
N GLY A 23 -14.50 -4.53 -32.16
CA GLY A 23 -15.18 -5.37 -31.16
C GLY A 23 -15.33 -4.71 -29.77
N GLY A 24 -15.95 -5.47 -28.86
CA GLY A 24 -16.22 -5.07 -27.48
C GLY A 24 -14.96 -4.96 -26.62
N GLN A 25 -15.13 -4.99 -25.30
CA GLN A 25 -14.01 -5.00 -24.34
C GLN A 25 -13.20 -6.29 -24.48
N GLY A 26 -11.86 -6.20 -24.50
CA GLY A 26 -10.98 -7.30 -24.93
C GLY A 26 -10.95 -7.53 -26.45
N GLY A 27 -11.44 -6.57 -27.24
CA GLY A 27 -11.46 -6.63 -28.70
C GLY A 27 -10.09 -6.54 -29.36
N ASN A 28 -10.08 -6.52 -30.69
CA ASN A 28 -8.85 -6.50 -31.47
C ASN A 28 -8.35 -5.07 -31.68
N TYR A 29 -7.03 -4.91 -31.59
CA TYR A 29 -6.35 -3.65 -31.87
C TYR A 29 -5.52 -3.82 -33.13
N THR A 30 -5.86 -3.06 -34.17
CA THR A 30 -5.01 -2.93 -35.36
C THR A 30 -4.08 -1.76 -35.15
N VAL A 31 -2.78 -2.02 -35.20
CA VAL A 31 -1.73 -1.00 -35.04
C VAL A 31 -1.01 -0.82 -36.36
N THR A 32 -1.12 0.37 -36.95
CA THR A 32 -0.47 0.73 -38.22
C THR A 32 0.73 1.63 -37.96
N PHE A 33 1.89 1.26 -38.49
CA PHE A 33 3.13 2.02 -38.41
C PHE A 33 3.38 2.76 -39.73
N ALA A 34 3.69 4.05 -39.66
CA ALA A 34 4.20 4.83 -40.79
C ALA A 34 5.70 4.51 -41.02
N PRO A 35 6.26 4.82 -42.20
CA PRO A 35 7.68 4.63 -42.46
C PRO A 35 8.56 5.30 -41.39
N GLY A 36 9.45 4.52 -40.77
CA GLY A 36 10.34 4.98 -39.70
C GLY A 36 9.79 4.88 -38.27
N GLU A 37 8.52 4.53 -38.09
CA GLU A 37 7.95 4.25 -36.75
C GLU A 37 8.26 2.82 -36.30
N PHE A 38 8.71 2.65 -35.05
CA PHE A 38 9.03 1.36 -34.45
C PHE A 38 8.22 1.07 -33.17
N ALA A 39 7.49 2.05 -32.65
CA ALA A 39 6.64 1.91 -31.47
C ALA A 39 5.37 2.77 -31.61
N LYS A 40 4.26 2.27 -31.04
CA LYS A 40 3.01 3.01 -30.82
C LYS A 40 2.58 2.79 -29.38
N GLN A 41 1.97 3.80 -28.77
CA GLN A 41 1.50 3.72 -27.39
C GLN A 41 0.02 3.35 -27.35
N ILE A 42 -0.32 2.40 -26.49
CA ILE A 42 -1.69 2.12 -26.08
C ILE A 42 -1.85 2.75 -24.70
N GLU A 43 -2.63 3.83 -24.63
CA GLU A 43 -2.92 4.48 -23.36
C GLU A 43 -4.12 3.80 -22.70
N ILE A 44 -3.96 3.46 -21.42
CA ILE A 44 -5.00 2.87 -20.57
C ILE A 44 -5.36 3.93 -19.53
N ASN A 45 -6.60 4.40 -19.56
CA ASN A 45 -7.12 5.35 -18.60
C ASN A 45 -8.09 4.64 -17.63
N ILE A 46 -7.80 4.71 -16.34
CA ILE A 46 -8.67 4.24 -15.26
C ILE A 46 -9.23 5.50 -14.59
N PRO A 47 -10.43 5.96 -14.98
CA PRO A 47 -10.93 7.27 -14.56
C PRO A 47 -11.25 7.35 -13.06
N ASP A 48 -11.53 6.20 -12.45
CA ASP A 48 -11.85 6.09 -11.03
C ASP A 48 -10.98 5.01 -10.41
N ALA A 49 -9.98 5.42 -9.62
CA ALA A 49 -9.09 4.48 -8.94
C ALA A 49 -9.77 3.72 -7.80
N THR A 50 -10.95 4.16 -7.32
CA THR A 50 -11.66 3.52 -6.20
C THR A 50 -12.30 2.18 -6.57
N VAL A 51 -12.42 1.90 -7.87
CA VAL A 51 -12.87 0.59 -8.36
C VAL A 51 -11.82 -0.50 -8.12
N LEU A 52 -10.55 -0.14 -7.95
CA LEU A 52 -9.46 -1.07 -7.69
C LEU A 52 -9.41 -1.39 -6.20
N ASP A 53 -9.59 -2.66 -5.84
CA ASP A 53 -9.30 -3.14 -4.49
C ASP A 53 -7.77 -3.18 -4.27
N PRO A 54 -7.21 -2.43 -3.31
CA PRO A 54 -5.78 -2.43 -3.02
C PRO A 54 -5.22 -3.80 -2.61
N SER A 55 -6.09 -4.71 -2.15
CA SER A 55 -5.74 -6.10 -1.79
C SER A 55 -5.60 -7.01 -3.01
N ASN A 56 -6.06 -6.57 -4.18
CA ASN A 56 -6.04 -7.35 -5.41
C ASN A 56 -5.04 -6.78 -6.41
N LEU A 57 -4.50 -7.70 -7.23
CA LEU A 57 -3.77 -7.33 -8.43
C LEU A 57 -4.66 -7.61 -9.63
N TYR A 58 -4.77 -6.61 -10.48
CA TYR A 58 -5.50 -6.69 -11.74
C TYR A 58 -4.51 -6.81 -12.90
N ALA A 59 -4.98 -7.30 -14.03
CA ALA A 59 -4.18 -7.40 -15.23
C ALA A 59 -4.92 -7.08 -16.51
N LEU A 60 -4.16 -6.51 -17.44
CA LEU A 60 -4.49 -6.43 -18.86
C LEU A 60 -3.43 -7.20 -19.63
N ALA A 61 -3.88 -8.11 -20.49
CA ALA A 61 -3.00 -8.89 -21.34
C ALA A 61 -3.24 -8.52 -22.80
N PHE A 62 -2.16 -8.41 -23.56
CA PHE A 62 -2.18 -8.21 -25.01
C PHE A 62 -1.35 -9.29 -25.67
N THR A 63 -1.86 -9.84 -26.76
CA THR A 63 -1.14 -10.80 -27.60
C THR A 63 -1.23 -10.35 -29.04
N ILE A 64 -0.11 -10.38 -29.75
CA ILE A 64 -0.07 -10.15 -31.20
C ILE A 64 -0.59 -11.41 -31.88
N THR A 65 -1.75 -11.31 -32.51
CA THR A 65 -2.42 -12.44 -33.16
C THR A 65 -2.16 -12.50 -34.67
N THR A 66 -1.99 -11.34 -35.31
CA THR A 66 -1.77 -11.21 -36.75
C THR A 66 -0.77 -10.09 -37.06
N ILE A 67 -0.15 -10.16 -38.23
CA ILE A 67 0.72 -9.14 -38.80
C ILE A 67 0.46 -9.07 -40.31
N ASP A 68 0.83 -7.96 -40.96
CA ASP A 68 0.84 -7.90 -42.41
C ASP A 68 1.91 -8.84 -43.01
N ALA A 69 1.76 -9.15 -44.31
CA ALA A 69 2.43 -10.28 -44.95
C ALA A 69 3.98 -10.22 -44.96
N THR A 70 4.58 -9.07 -44.63
CA THR A 70 6.03 -8.85 -44.66
C THR A 70 6.69 -8.94 -43.28
N GLY A 71 5.91 -8.86 -42.20
CA GLY A 71 6.42 -8.93 -40.83
C GLY A 71 6.53 -10.35 -40.26
N LYS A 72 7.15 -10.46 -39.08
CA LYS A 72 7.18 -11.71 -38.28
C LYS A 72 6.81 -11.40 -36.83
N ILE A 73 5.93 -12.23 -36.27
CA ILE A 73 5.61 -12.20 -34.84
C ILE A 73 6.70 -12.98 -34.09
N SER A 74 7.24 -12.40 -33.02
CA SER A 74 8.20 -13.09 -32.15
C SER A 74 7.54 -14.29 -31.47
N GLN A 75 8.17 -15.47 -31.52
CA GLN A 75 7.62 -16.67 -30.85
C GLN A 75 7.79 -16.64 -29.32
N VAL A 76 8.64 -15.74 -28.80
CA VAL A 76 8.96 -15.65 -27.37
C VAL A 76 8.47 -14.35 -26.72
N ALA A 77 8.14 -13.33 -27.53
CA ALA A 77 7.73 -12.00 -27.07
C ALA A 77 6.53 -11.48 -27.88
N ASN A 78 5.52 -12.32 -28.07
CA ASN A 78 4.26 -11.92 -28.70
C ASN A 78 3.18 -11.50 -27.70
N SER A 79 3.42 -11.66 -26.40
CA SER A 79 2.43 -11.38 -25.36
C SER A 79 3.03 -10.52 -24.25
N VAL A 80 2.22 -9.63 -23.71
CA VAL A 80 2.55 -8.82 -22.54
C VAL A 80 1.40 -8.90 -21.54
N ILE A 81 1.72 -9.03 -20.27
CA ILE A 81 0.78 -8.94 -19.15
C ILE A 81 1.18 -7.73 -18.32
N LEU A 82 0.28 -6.75 -18.26
CA LEU A 82 0.41 -5.56 -17.43
C LEU A 82 -0.29 -5.84 -16.12
N GLN A 83 0.45 -5.77 -15.00
CA GLN A 83 -0.11 -5.87 -13.67
C GLN A 83 -0.41 -4.48 -13.12
N ILE A 84 -1.61 -4.31 -12.57
CA ILE A 84 -2.14 -3.04 -12.08
C ILE A 84 -2.60 -3.26 -10.64
N GLY A 85 -2.10 -2.44 -9.72
CA GLY A 85 -2.52 -2.42 -8.32
C GLY A 85 -2.73 -0.99 -7.85
N ALA A 86 -3.69 -0.77 -6.96
CA ALA A 86 -3.89 0.53 -6.35
C ALA A 86 -2.89 0.73 -5.19
N LYS A 87 -2.15 1.83 -5.23
CA LYS A 87 -1.33 2.31 -4.12
C LYS A 87 -1.74 3.74 -3.79
N ASN A 88 -1.87 4.07 -2.51
CA ASN A 88 -2.07 5.45 -2.09
C ASN A 88 -0.72 6.18 -1.90
N ASN A 89 -0.77 7.46 -1.55
CA ASN A 89 0.42 8.30 -1.38
C ASN A 89 1.33 7.91 -0.20
N TYR A 90 0.88 6.98 0.64
CA TYR A 90 1.52 6.55 1.88
C TYR A 90 2.01 5.09 1.81
N ASP A 91 1.84 4.42 0.67
CA ASP A 91 2.37 3.08 0.42
C ASP A 91 3.89 3.14 0.22
N GLY A 92 4.63 2.27 0.88
CA GLY A 92 6.07 2.17 0.65
C GLY A 92 6.83 1.54 1.81
N VAL A 93 8.15 1.60 1.68
CA VAL A 93 9.10 1.15 2.69
C VAL A 93 9.47 2.34 3.58
N TYR A 94 9.54 2.09 4.88
CA TYR A 94 9.81 3.09 5.91
C TYR A 94 10.85 2.55 6.90
N THR A 95 11.68 3.44 7.44
CA THR A 95 12.35 3.19 8.71
C THR A 95 11.39 3.56 9.84
N ASP A 96 11.05 2.60 10.71
CA ASP A 96 10.28 2.80 11.94
C ASP A 96 11.23 3.02 13.11
N ASP A 97 11.45 4.29 13.46
CA ASP A 97 12.06 4.66 14.73
C ASP A 97 10.97 4.68 15.80
N PHE A 98 10.85 3.60 16.57
CA PHE A 98 9.80 3.44 17.57
C PHE A 98 10.36 3.37 18.99
N CYS A 99 9.51 3.71 19.94
CA CYS A 99 9.66 3.38 21.35
C CYS A 99 8.34 2.79 21.84
N ASN A 100 8.40 1.70 22.61
CA ASN A 100 7.19 1.06 23.13
C ASN A 100 7.25 0.81 24.64
N TYR A 101 6.06 0.77 25.25
CA TYR A 101 5.87 0.44 26.66
C TYR A 101 5.01 -0.80 26.84
N HIS A 102 5.39 -1.67 27.78
CA HIS A 102 4.53 -2.73 28.29
C HIS A 102 4.75 -2.91 29.80
N PRO A 103 3.71 -2.91 30.64
CA PRO A 103 3.85 -2.81 32.11
C PRO A 103 4.72 -3.90 32.72
N SER A 104 4.69 -5.12 32.18
CA SER A 104 5.45 -6.27 32.71
C SER A 104 6.61 -6.73 31.83
N SER A 105 6.63 -6.34 30.56
CA SER A 105 7.54 -6.94 29.55
C SER A 105 8.50 -5.92 28.95
N ASN A 106 8.20 -4.63 29.10
CA ASN A 106 9.08 -3.52 28.78
C ASN A 106 8.66 -2.28 29.59
N PRO A 107 8.86 -2.28 30.92
CA PRO A 107 8.49 -1.15 31.78
C PRO A 107 9.41 0.08 31.61
N GLY A 108 10.42 0.02 30.74
CA GLY A 108 11.43 1.06 30.56
C GLY A 108 11.21 1.99 29.35
N TYR A 109 10.13 1.81 28.59
CA TYR A 109 9.87 2.57 27.36
C TYR A 109 11.04 2.51 26.36
N THR A 110 11.51 1.30 26.05
CA THR A 110 12.70 1.12 25.19
C THR A 110 12.44 1.49 23.73
N CYS A 111 13.43 2.11 23.10
CA CYS A 111 13.43 2.50 21.70
C CYS A 111 14.29 1.58 20.83
N ALA A 112 13.88 1.40 19.58
CA ALA A 112 14.64 0.70 18.55
C ALA A 112 14.26 1.23 17.16
N SER A 113 14.98 0.75 16.14
CA SER A 113 14.75 1.10 14.74
C SER A 113 14.73 -0.15 13.88
N THR A 114 13.79 -0.24 12.95
CA THR A 114 13.71 -1.35 12.00
C THR A 114 13.01 -0.92 10.71
N GLU A 115 13.20 -1.67 9.63
CA GLU A 115 12.47 -1.46 8.39
C GLU A 115 11.05 -2.06 8.51
N VAL A 116 10.07 -1.31 8.02
CA VAL A 116 8.68 -1.74 7.90
C VAL A 116 8.12 -1.29 6.56
N GLU A 117 7.02 -1.89 6.15
CA GLU A 117 6.26 -1.50 4.98
C GLU A 117 4.90 -0.95 5.42
N LEU A 118 4.45 0.12 4.77
CA LEU A 118 3.06 0.56 4.83
C LEU A 118 2.38 0.09 3.54
N ILE A 119 1.36 -0.76 3.69
CA ILE A 119 0.64 -1.36 2.57
C ILE A 119 -0.75 -0.75 2.49
N THR A 120 -1.12 -0.24 1.31
CA THR A 120 -2.42 0.39 1.04
C THR A 120 -3.58 -0.54 1.41
N THR A 121 -4.48 -0.04 2.23
CA THR A 121 -5.77 -0.69 2.57
C THR A 121 -6.97 0.20 2.28
N GLY A 122 -6.75 1.48 1.98
CA GLY A 122 -7.77 2.41 1.53
C GLY A 122 -7.17 3.67 0.91
N ALA A 123 -8.02 4.57 0.41
CA ALA A 123 -7.60 5.77 -0.30
C ALA A 123 -6.60 6.65 0.49
N ASN A 124 -6.75 6.70 1.82
CA ASN A 124 -5.84 7.41 2.72
C ASN A 124 -5.40 6.54 3.92
N ALA A 125 -5.42 5.21 3.75
CA ALA A 125 -5.13 4.27 4.83
C ALA A 125 -4.11 3.21 4.40
N CYS A 126 -3.16 2.92 5.30
CA CYS A 126 -2.18 1.85 5.14
C CYS A 126 -2.07 1.02 6.41
N LYS A 127 -1.87 -0.29 6.26
CA LYS A 127 -1.55 -1.21 7.36
C LYS A 127 -0.05 -1.48 7.41
N ILE A 128 0.53 -1.52 8.61
CA ILE A 128 1.95 -1.83 8.78
C ILE A 128 2.21 -3.32 8.63
N TYR A 129 3.21 -3.64 7.81
CA TYR A 129 3.78 -4.96 7.66
C TYR A 129 5.24 -4.90 8.11
N TRP A 130 5.67 -5.87 8.93
CA TRP A 130 7.03 -5.96 9.42
C TRP A 130 7.75 -7.13 8.74
N PRO A 131 8.63 -6.87 7.76
CA PRO A 131 9.29 -7.93 6.99
C PRO A 131 10.07 -8.92 7.85
N LEU A 132 10.71 -8.45 8.93
CA LEU A 132 11.50 -9.32 9.83
C LEU A 132 10.62 -10.36 10.54
N ALA A 133 9.35 -10.05 10.82
CA ALA A 133 8.40 -10.98 11.42
C ALA A 133 7.54 -11.73 10.38
N GLY A 134 7.54 -11.29 9.12
CA GLY A 134 6.69 -11.85 8.07
C GLY A 134 5.19 -11.65 8.33
N ALA A 135 4.81 -10.57 9.03
CA ALA A 135 3.45 -10.38 9.52
C ALA A 135 3.04 -8.90 9.50
N PHE A 136 1.73 -8.66 9.44
CA PHE A 136 1.16 -7.36 9.79
C PHE A 136 1.27 -7.18 11.29
N ALA A 137 2.27 -6.44 11.73
CA ALA A 137 2.59 -6.32 13.15
C ALA A 137 3.41 -5.06 13.39
N GLN A 138 3.16 -4.43 14.54
CA GLN A 138 4.01 -3.34 15.03
C GLN A 138 5.25 -3.90 15.73
N PRO A 139 6.47 -3.56 15.27
CA PRO A 139 7.69 -3.85 16.00
C PRO A 139 7.63 -3.34 17.45
N SER A 140 8.12 -4.16 18.37
CA SER A 140 8.16 -3.86 19.81
C SER A 140 9.42 -4.44 20.42
N ILE A 141 9.91 -3.81 21.49
CA ILE A 141 10.85 -4.44 22.42
C ILE A 141 10.06 -5.05 23.56
N LEU A 142 10.22 -6.36 23.76
CA LEU A 142 9.62 -7.15 24.83
C LEU A 142 10.66 -8.12 25.38
N GLY A 143 10.80 -8.21 26.71
CA GLY A 143 11.82 -9.05 27.34
C GLY A 143 13.26 -8.70 26.94
N GLY A 144 13.50 -7.47 26.46
CA GLY A 144 14.82 -6.98 26.03
C GLY A 144 15.17 -7.23 24.56
N GLY A 145 14.28 -7.81 23.75
CA GLY A 145 14.54 -8.07 22.33
C GLY A 145 13.37 -7.69 21.41
N PHE A 146 13.63 -7.71 20.10
CA PHE A 146 12.61 -7.52 19.07
C PHE A 146 11.51 -8.58 19.17
N SER A 147 10.27 -8.11 19.18
CA SER A 147 9.06 -8.92 19.26
C SER A 147 7.87 -8.11 18.75
N TYR A 148 6.67 -8.67 18.82
CA TYR A 148 5.42 -8.01 18.50
C TYR A 148 4.26 -8.69 19.25
N PHE A 149 3.10 -8.03 19.29
CA PHE A 149 1.89 -8.61 19.87
C PHE A 149 1.03 -9.25 18.79
N GLY A 150 0.54 -10.47 19.03
CA GLY A 150 -0.42 -11.11 18.13
C GLY A 150 -1.78 -10.41 18.13
N ALA A 151 -2.54 -10.56 17.04
CA ALA A 151 -3.85 -9.92 16.84
C ALA A 151 -3.83 -8.38 16.98
N GLN A 152 -2.68 -7.77 16.68
CA GLN A 152 -2.45 -6.34 16.67
C GLN A 152 -1.92 -5.95 15.29
N GLU A 153 -2.80 -5.46 14.41
CA GLU A 153 -2.44 -5.07 13.04
C GLU A 153 -2.74 -3.58 12.83
N PRO A 154 -1.80 -2.67 13.17
CA PRO A 154 -2.07 -1.24 13.07
C PRO A 154 -2.31 -0.75 11.65
N GLU A 155 -3.41 -0.04 11.47
CA GLU A 155 -3.75 0.67 10.26
C GLU A 155 -3.79 2.17 10.54
N TYR A 156 -2.99 2.92 9.77
CA TYR A 156 -2.83 4.36 9.84
C TYR A 156 -3.74 5.00 8.81
N THR A 157 -4.61 5.91 9.24
CA THR A 157 -5.45 6.71 8.35
C THR A 157 -5.04 8.17 8.43
N VAL A 158 -4.78 8.79 7.29
CA VAL A 158 -4.41 10.20 7.17
C VAL A 158 -5.65 11.02 6.78
N ASN A 159 -5.94 12.08 7.53
CA ASN A 159 -6.89 13.08 7.09
C ASN A 159 -6.24 13.92 5.97
N PRO A 160 -6.75 13.92 4.73
CA PRO A 160 -6.08 14.58 3.61
C PRO A 160 -6.09 16.12 3.69
N SER A 161 -6.95 16.71 4.53
CA SER A 161 -7.06 18.17 4.68
C SER A 161 -6.20 18.71 5.82
N THR A 162 -6.01 17.94 6.90
CA THR A 162 -5.27 18.39 8.09
C THR A 162 -3.97 17.63 8.33
N PHE A 163 -3.75 16.53 7.61
CA PHE A 163 -2.68 15.57 7.84
C PHE A 163 -2.66 14.92 9.23
N ALA A 164 -3.73 15.09 10.02
CA ALA A 164 -3.87 14.36 11.28
C ALA A 164 -3.95 12.85 11.00
N VAL A 165 -3.31 12.05 11.86
CA VAL A 165 -3.25 10.60 11.72
C VAL A 165 -3.99 9.93 12.86
N THR A 166 -4.85 8.97 12.52
CA THR A 166 -5.45 8.03 13.46
C THR A 166 -4.91 6.62 13.22
N VAL A 167 -4.87 5.81 14.27
CA VAL A 167 -4.43 4.41 14.19
C VAL A 167 -5.49 3.51 14.80
N GLN A 168 -5.85 2.43 14.10
CA GLN A 168 -6.77 1.41 14.59
C GLN A 168 -6.16 0.01 14.49
N ASN A 169 -6.71 -0.94 15.25
CA ASN A 169 -6.36 -2.36 15.12
C ASN A 169 -7.24 -2.99 14.03
N ALA A 170 -6.67 -3.22 12.85
CA ALA A 170 -7.38 -3.76 11.69
C ALA A 170 -7.39 -5.30 11.64
N TYR A 171 -6.92 -5.98 12.70
CA TYR A 171 -6.97 -7.43 12.77
C TYR A 171 -8.42 -7.95 12.71
N VAL A 172 -8.68 -8.94 11.86
CA VAL A 172 -10.01 -9.55 11.74
C VAL A 172 -10.34 -10.31 13.04
N GLY A 173 -11.35 -9.82 13.77
CA GLY A 173 -11.71 -10.35 15.09
C GLY A 173 -10.98 -9.68 16.25
N ALA A 174 -10.41 -8.49 16.05
CA ALA A 174 -9.79 -7.71 17.11
C ALA A 174 -10.74 -7.49 18.30
N THR A 175 -10.25 -7.75 19.51
CA THR A 175 -10.92 -7.43 20.78
C THR A 175 -10.26 -6.24 21.50
N THR A 176 -9.12 -5.80 20.99
CA THR A 176 -8.33 -4.69 21.52
C THR A 176 -8.40 -3.52 20.56
N PHE A 177 -8.75 -2.34 21.08
CA PHE A 177 -8.90 -1.12 20.30
C PHE A 177 -7.85 -0.10 20.69
N TYR A 178 -7.26 0.55 19.69
CA TYR A 178 -6.28 1.61 19.94
C TYR A 178 -6.95 2.92 20.29
N THR A 179 -6.27 3.69 21.11
CA THR A 179 -6.59 5.07 21.42
C THR A 179 -5.34 5.90 21.17
N MET A 180 -5.51 7.02 20.47
CA MET A 180 -4.43 7.98 20.25
C MET A 180 -4.02 8.60 21.59
N SER A 181 -2.72 8.81 21.82
CA SER A 181 -2.23 9.44 23.04
C SER A 181 -2.74 10.87 23.14
N ALA A 182 -3.37 11.20 24.28
CA ALA A 182 -3.88 12.54 24.54
C ALA A 182 -2.73 13.56 24.53
N GLY A 183 -2.96 14.71 23.88
CA GLY A 183 -1.97 15.79 23.80
C GLY A 183 -0.79 15.54 22.85
N TYR A 184 -0.65 14.36 22.25
CA TYR A 184 0.34 14.12 21.21
C TYR A 184 -0.24 14.49 19.84
N ASN A 185 0.49 15.32 19.08
CA ASN A 185 0.10 15.68 17.73
C ASN A 185 0.47 14.56 16.74
N SER A 186 -0.40 13.55 16.61
CA SER A 186 -0.21 12.49 15.61
C SER A 186 -0.55 13.01 14.22
N HIS A 187 0.44 13.07 13.33
CA HIS A 187 0.30 13.66 12.01
C HIS A 187 1.28 13.06 10.99
N TYR A 188 0.96 13.26 9.72
CA TYR A 188 1.85 13.03 8.60
C TYR A 188 2.47 14.36 8.16
N ASP A 189 3.77 14.37 7.89
CA ASP A 189 4.50 15.52 7.34
C ASP A 189 4.77 15.30 5.84
N PRO A 190 4.00 15.92 4.92
CA PRO A 190 4.11 15.65 3.49
C PRO A 190 5.49 15.95 2.86
N PRO A 191 6.18 17.06 3.19
CA PRO A 191 7.50 17.36 2.65
C PRO A 191 8.55 16.27 2.95
N SER A 192 8.59 15.76 4.17
CA SER A 192 9.55 14.70 4.56
C SER A 192 9.02 13.29 4.37
N LYS A 193 7.74 13.14 4.02
CA LYS A 193 7.02 11.85 3.96
C LYS A 193 7.16 11.04 5.24
N THR A 194 6.99 11.70 6.38
CA THR A 194 7.20 11.10 7.70
C THR A 194 5.91 11.06 8.50
N PHE A 195 5.60 9.91 9.11
CA PHE A 195 4.55 9.83 10.13
C PHE A 195 5.15 10.07 11.51
N TYR A 196 4.48 10.89 12.31
CA TYR A 196 4.70 11.02 13.74
C TYR A 196 3.43 10.57 14.43
N VAL A 197 3.47 9.47 15.16
CA VAL A 197 2.26 8.85 15.71
C VAL A 197 2.51 8.33 17.10
N LYS A 198 1.51 8.50 17.96
CA LYS A 198 1.53 7.94 19.31
C LYS A 198 0.16 7.39 19.67
N TYR A 199 0.10 6.10 19.95
CA TYR A 199 -1.14 5.38 20.24
C TYR A 199 -0.86 4.17 21.12
N GLY A 200 -1.92 3.62 21.71
CA GLY A 200 -1.83 2.43 22.54
C GLY A 200 -3.18 1.81 22.80
N TYR A 201 -3.21 0.75 23.60
CA TYR A 201 -4.45 0.16 24.12
C TYR A 201 -4.38 0.02 25.63
N ASN A 202 -5.55 -0.26 26.24
CA ASN A 202 -5.78 -0.10 27.68
C ASN A 202 -5.37 1.31 28.15
N ASN A 203 -5.72 2.30 27.32
CA ASN A 203 -5.34 3.69 27.44
C ASN A 203 -6.60 4.58 27.36
N PRO A 204 -7.46 4.57 28.39
CA PRO A 204 -8.77 5.23 28.33
C PRO A 204 -8.60 6.73 28.08
N GLY A 205 -9.20 7.22 26.98
CA GLY A 205 -9.08 8.62 26.56
C GLY A 205 -7.66 9.03 26.14
N GLY A 206 -6.75 8.08 25.91
CA GLY A 206 -5.37 8.36 25.52
C GLY A 206 -4.47 8.78 26.68
N VAL A 207 -4.93 8.62 27.92
CA VAL A 207 -4.17 8.92 29.15
C VAL A 207 -3.30 7.74 29.59
N PHE A 208 -1.98 7.89 29.43
CA PHE A 208 -1.01 6.88 29.82
C PHE A 208 -1.11 6.48 31.30
N ASP A 209 -1.22 5.18 31.55
CA ASP A 209 -1.14 4.55 32.87
C ASP A 209 -0.03 3.48 32.85
N PRO A 210 1.07 3.66 33.60
CA PRO A 210 2.16 2.67 33.62
C PRO A 210 1.74 1.30 34.15
N ALA A 211 0.63 1.18 34.88
CA ALA A 211 0.14 -0.13 35.35
C ALA A 211 -0.64 -0.90 34.27
N ALA A 212 -1.21 -0.21 33.28
CA ALA A 212 -2.21 -0.79 32.38
C ALA A 212 -1.94 -0.56 30.89
N THR A 213 -1.40 0.59 30.53
CA THR A 213 -1.24 1.02 29.14
C THR A 213 -0.13 0.25 28.44
N ARG A 214 -0.37 -0.02 27.15
CA ARG A 214 0.65 -0.48 26.21
C ARG A 214 0.64 0.49 25.05
N GLU A 215 1.77 1.10 24.78
CA GLU A 215 1.85 2.29 23.95
C GLU A 215 3.05 2.22 23.03
N TRP A 216 2.91 2.85 21.87
CA TRP A 216 3.95 3.10 20.91
C TRP A 216 4.02 4.59 20.62
N THR A 217 5.25 5.10 20.53
CA THR A 217 5.56 6.34 19.82
C THR A 217 6.40 5.95 18.62
N GLN A 218 6.03 6.41 17.43
CA GLN A 218 6.72 6.05 16.19
C GLN A 218 7.04 7.28 15.36
N THR A 219 8.17 7.20 14.67
CA THR A 219 8.54 8.06 13.55
C THR A 219 8.82 7.19 12.34
N LEU A 220 7.85 7.09 11.42
CA LEU A 220 7.99 6.29 10.20
C LEU A 220 8.52 7.19 9.08
N LYS A 221 9.77 7.00 8.66
CA LYS A 221 10.43 7.82 7.62
C LYS A 221 10.47 7.07 6.30
N TYR A 222 9.85 7.61 5.25
CA TYR A 222 9.81 6.99 3.94
C TYR A 222 11.23 6.81 3.36
N THR A 223 11.57 5.60 2.93
CA THR A 223 12.86 5.27 2.32
C THR A 223 12.75 4.97 0.83
N GLY A 224 11.59 4.48 0.37
CA GLY A 224 11.40 4.15 -1.05
C GLY A 224 10.12 3.40 -1.34
N PRO A 225 9.84 3.15 -2.63
CA PRO A 225 8.70 2.33 -3.03
C PRO A 225 8.93 0.86 -2.63
N ARG A 226 7.85 0.14 -2.27
CA ARG A 226 7.85 -1.33 -2.19
C ARG A 226 7.69 -1.97 -3.57
#